data_AF-A0A1M7R1S3-F1
#
_entry.id   AF-A0A1M7R1S3-F1
#
_cell.length_a   1.000
_cell.length_b   1.000
_cell.length_c   1.000
_cell.angle_alpha   90.00
_cell.angle_beta   90.00
_cell.angle_gamma   90.00
#
_symmetry.space_group_name_H-M   'P 1'
#
loop_
_entity.id
_entity.type
_entity.pdbx_description
1 polymer ?
#
loop_
_entity_poly.entity_id
_entity_poly.type
_entity_poly.pdbx_seq_one_letter_code
_entity_poly.pdbx_strand_id
1 'polypeptide(L)'
;MDESTSTSVASRGRPIGFRPDSTAVPAGTQRPVNSAAPDIVNGRMKRMFLGALVVLLALGACGSPDAQSSEPTAAASSPSPPPVATGTVEQLAARLGCQPQIRTEAAELRQGVCRAATGEFTVTTFPQERFKLTWLDAAAGWGGWYVVGPLWAVSASTKAIADDFRQTLGGSLIDGSKIPKPVGPGQ
;
A
#
# COMPACT_ATOMS: atom_id res chain seq x y z
N MET A 1 4.85 -48.90 58.46
CA MET A 1 4.71 -48.21 59.76
C MET A 1 4.54 -46.72 59.46
N ASP A 2 3.70 -46.35 58.49
CA ASP A 2 2.23 -46.27 58.53
C ASP A 2 1.72 -45.11 59.38
N GLU A 3 0.73 -44.44 58.79
CA GLU A 3 -0.19 -43.49 59.40
C GLU A 3 0.20 -42.00 59.33
N SER A 4 -0.34 -41.32 58.31
CA SER A 4 -0.68 -39.90 58.44
C SER A 4 -1.98 -39.62 57.70
N THR A 5 -3.02 -39.71 58.53
CA THR A 5 -4.40 -39.29 58.43
C THR A 5 -4.66 -38.07 57.55
N SER A 6 -5.56 -38.32 56.60
CA SER A 6 -6.33 -37.36 55.82
C SER A 6 -7.00 -36.30 56.70
N THR A 7 -6.76 -35.01 56.42
CA THR A 7 -7.61 -33.92 56.91
C THR A 7 -8.08 -33.10 55.71
N SER A 8 -9.34 -33.33 55.34
CA SER A 8 -10.08 -32.61 54.30
C SER A 8 -10.52 -31.25 54.83
N VAL A 9 -10.01 -30.16 54.26
CA VAL A 9 -10.52 -28.80 54.49
C VAL A 9 -11.38 -28.40 53.30
N ALA A 10 -12.69 -28.45 53.53
CA ALA A 10 -13.72 -27.90 52.66
C ALA A 10 -13.62 -26.37 52.65
N SER A 11 -13.14 -25.80 51.55
CA SER A 11 -13.23 -24.35 51.32
C SER A 11 -14.46 -24.02 50.48
N ARG A 12 -15.41 -23.32 51.10
CA ARG A 12 -16.58 -22.73 50.46
C ARG A 12 -16.13 -21.53 49.63
N GLY A 13 -16.24 -21.62 48.30
CA GLY A 13 -16.07 -20.50 47.37
C GLY A 13 -17.36 -20.25 46.59
N ARG A 14 -17.79 -19.00 46.54
CA ARG A 14 -19.12 -18.50 46.14
C ARG A 14 -19.43 -18.73 44.65
N PRO A 15 -20.71 -18.89 44.26
CA PRO A 15 -21.10 -18.82 42.85
C PRO A 15 -21.01 -17.37 42.38
N ILE A 16 -20.05 -17.07 41.50
CA ILE A 16 -20.05 -15.83 40.73
C ILE A 16 -21.07 -16.02 39.61
N GLY A 17 -22.26 -15.44 39.82
CA GLY A 17 -23.29 -15.33 38.81
C GLY A 17 -22.78 -14.51 37.64
N PHE A 18 -22.58 -15.19 36.50
CA PHE A 18 -22.30 -14.59 35.21
C PHE A 18 -23.58 -13.89 34.73
N ARG A 19 -23.60 -12.56 34.74
CA ARG A 19 -24.64 -11.76 34.08
C ARG A 19 -24.22 -11.50 32.63
N PRO A 20 -24.94 -12.00 31.62
CA PRO A 20 -24.81 -11.48 30.27
C PRO A 20 -25.61 -10.18 30.16
N ASP A 21 -24.95 -9.02 30.21
CA ASP A 21 -25.56 -7.78 29.74
C ASP A 21 -25.53 -7.80 28.20
N SER A 22 -26.54 -8.47 27.62
CA SER A 22 -26.90 -8.33 26.22
C SER A 22 -27.66 -7.02 26.06
N THR A 23 -26.95 -5.92 25.92
CA THR A 23 -27.50 -4.73 25.29
C THR A 23 -27.44 -4.91 23.78
N ALA A 24 -28.58 -5.36 23.26
CA ALA A 24 -28.86 -5.44 21.84
C ALA A 24 -28.66 -4.07 21.17
N VAL A 25 -27.78 -4.02 20.17
CA VAL A 25 -27.67 -2.90 19.23
C VAL A 25 -28.90 -2.95 18.32
N PRO A 26 -29.73 -1.90 18.23
CA PRO A 26 -30.89 -1.91 17.36
C PRO A 26 -30.48 -1.98 15.89
N ALA A 27 -31.11 -2.92 15.19
CA ALA A 27 -31.08 -3.04 13.75
C ALA A 27 -31.77 -1.84 13.09
N GLY A 28 -31.12 -1.30 12.05
CA GLY A 28 -31.77 -0.94 10.78
C GLY A 28 -32.82 0.18 10.79
N THR A 29 -32.40 1.37 10.38
CA THR A 29 -33.21 2.18 9.44
C THR A 29 -32.27 2.81 8.42
N GLN A 30 -31.90 2.03 7.41
CA GLN A 30 -31.30 2.58 6.19
C GLN A 30 -32.41 3.32 5.44
N ARG A 31 -32.27 4.64 5.30
CA ARG A 31 -33.11 5.43 4.38
C ARG A 31 -32.78 5.02 2.94
N PRO A 32 -33.78 4.73 2.09
CA PRO A 32 -33.57 4.65 0.66
C PRO A 32 -33.37 6.06 0.11
N VAL A 33 -32.14 6.42 -0.25
CA VAL A 33 -31.89 7.54 -1.15
C VAL A 33 -32.00 7.01 -2.58
N ASN A 34 -33.24 6.93 -3.03
CA ASN A 34 -33.56 6.70 -4.43
C ASN A 34 -33.03 7.87 -5.28
N SER A 35 -32.36 7.48 -6.36
CA SER A 35 -32.47 8.07 -7.69
C SER A 35 -32.34 9.59 -7.83
N ALA A 36 -31.17 10.02 -8.32
CA ALA A 36 -31.10 11.09 -9.32
C ALA A 36 -29.78 10.96 -10.10
N ALA A 37 -29.82 10.19 -11.19
CA ALA A 37 -28.90 10.40 -12.30
C ALA A 37 -29.34 11.66 -13.06
N PRO A 38 -28.39 12.50 -13.47
CA PRO A 38 -28.51 13.17 -14.76
C PRO A 38 -27.43 12.65 -15.72
N ASP A 39 -27.89 11.99 -16.78
CA ASP A 39 -27.20 11.92 -18.06
C ASP A 39 -26.99 13.35 -18.58
N ILE A 40 -25.74 13.82 -18.66
CA ILE A 40 -25.40 14.99 -19.51
C ILE A 40 -24.02 14.78 -20.16
N VAL A 41 -24.11 14.39 -21.43
CA VAL A 41 -23.38 14.89 -22.59
C VAL A 41 -21.88 14.59 -22.76
N ASN A 42 -21.68 13.64 -23.66
CA ASN A 42 -20.57 13.41 -24.55
C ASN A 42 -19.97 14.73 -25.14
N GLY A 43 -18.89 15.22 -24.56
CA GLY A 43 -18.11 16.38 -25.04
C GLY A 43 -16.93 15.95 -25.90
N ARG A 44 -17.17 15.67 -27.18
CA ARG A 44 -16.15 15.37 -28.20
C ARG A 44 -15.34 16.63 -28.54
N MET A 45 -14.44 17.06 -27.66
CA MET A 45 -13.61 18.25 -27.89
C MET A 45 -12.32 17.86 -28.64
N LYS A 46 -12.44 17.73 -29.97
CA LYS A 46 -11.29 17.73 -30.88
C LYS A 46 -10.55 19.06 -30.75
N ARG A 47 -9.38 19.06 -30.10
CA ARG A 47 -8.40 20.15 -30.23
C ARG A 47 -7.26 19.65 -31.11
N MET A 48 -7.43 19.85 -32.41
CA MET A 48 -6.31 19.92 -33.35
C MET A 48 -5.40 21.04 -32.88
N PHE A 49 -4.20 20.71 -32.40
CA PHE A 49 -3.08 21.65 -32.41
C PHE A 49 -2.10 21.18 -33.47
N LEU A 50 -2.24 21.83 -34.63
CA LEU A 50 -1.33 21.82 -35.76
C LEU A 50 -0.26 22.88 -35.48
N GLY A 51 1.02 22.52 -35.60
CA GLY A 51 2.16 23.42 -35.42
C GLY A 51 3.37 22.60 -34.98
N ALA A 52 4.15 21.94 -35.85
CA ALA A 52 4.99 22.50 -36.90
C ALA A 52 5.87 23.65 -36.40
N LEU A 53 7.08 23.35 -35.90
CA LEU A 53 8.28 24.13 -36.23
C LEU A 53 9.60 23.45 -35.78
N VAL A 54 10.44 23.19 -36.80
CA VAL A 54 11.90 23.33 -36.84
C VAL A 54 12.78 22.26 -36.18
N VAL A 55 13.22 21.37 -37.07
CA VAL A 55 14.51 20.67 -37.11
C VAL A 55 15.66 21.66 -36.94
N LEU A 56 16.53 21.45 -35.96
CA LEU A 56 17.88 22.01 -35.95
C LEU A 56 18.88 20.90 -36.30
N LEU A 57 19.38 21.03 -37.53
CA LEU A 57 20.45 20.25 -38.11
C LEU A 57 21.82 20.81 -37.65
N ALA A 58 22.73 19.88 -37.35
CA ALA A 58 24.18 19.92 -37.58
C ALA A 58 25.05 20.95 -36.81
N LEU A 59 26.12 20.45 -36.16
CA LEU A 59 27.53 20.57 -36.62
C LEU A 59 28.51 20.10 -35.51
N GLY A 60 29.49 19.27 -35.91
CA GLY A 60 30.60 18.77 -35.08
C GLY A 60 30.89 17.30 -35.42
N ALA A 61 31.50 16.94 -36.55
CA ALA A 61 32.76 17.37 -37.16
C ALA A 61 34.01 17.06 -36.30
N CYS A 62 34.71 15.99 -36.74
CA CYS A 62 36.16 15.75 -36.73
C CYS A 62 36.88 15.34 -35.42
N GLY A 63 37.43 14.12 -35.43
CA GLY A 63 38.47 13.62 -34.52
C GLY A 63 38.95 12.24 -34.98
N SER A 64 40.16 12.19 -35.55
CA SER A 64 40.83 11.03 -36.18
C SER A 64 41.10 9.84 -35.23
N PRO A 65 41.35 8.64 -35.79
CA PRO A 65 41.50 7.40 -35.03
C PRO A 65 42.92 7.24 -34.48
N ASP A 66 43.06 7.15 -33.17
CA ASP A 66 44.26 6.65 -32.52
C ASP A 66 43.92 5.39 -31.72
N ALA A 67 44.59 4.32 -32.12
CA ALA A 67 44.56 3.03 -31.46
C ALA A 67 45.13 3.16 -30.05
N GLN A 68 44.30 2.91 -29.05
CA GLN A 68 44.80 2.45 -27.77
C GLN A 68 43.91 1.33 -27.27
N SER A 69 44.48 0.12 -27.35
CA SER A 69 44.01 -1.09 -26.71
C SER A 69 43.52 -0.78 -25.31
N SER A 70 42.21 -0.80 -25.13
CA SER A 70 41.58 -1.02 -23.85
C SER A 70 40.73 -2.25 -24.06
N GLU A 71 41.15 -3.35 -23.42
CA GLU A 71 40.28 -4.48 -23.15
C GLU A 71 38.86 -3.98 -22.86
N PRO A 72 37.82 -4.59 -23.45
CA PRO A 72 36.50 -4.46 -22.87
C PRO A 72 36.58 -5.22 -21.55
N THR A 73 37.06 -4.57 -20.48
CA THR A 73 36.63 -4.90 -19.13
C THR A 73 35.13 -4.81 -19.22
N ALA A 74 34.49 -5.98 -19.29
CA ALA A 74 33.07 -6.14 -19.18
C ALA A 74 32.69 -5.47 -17.85
N ALA A 75 32.29 -4.21 -17.93
CA ALA A 75 31.67 -3.51 -16.84
C ALA A 75 30.51 -4.40 -16.46
N ALA A 76 30.66 -5.08 -15.32
CA ALA A 76 29.64 -5.87 -14.70
C ALA A 76 28.41 -4.98 -14.62
N SER A 77 27.49 -5.18 -15.56
CA SER A 77 26.28 -4.39 -15.65
C SER A 77 25.51 -4.73 -14.40
N SER A 78 25.63 -3.87 -13.40
CA SER A 78 24.87 -4.01 -12.17
C SER A 78 23.41 -4.08 -12.60
N PRO A 79 22.65 -5.11 -12.17
CA PRO A 79 21.28 -5.26 -12.59
C PRO A 79 20.54 -3.97 -12.22
N SER A 80 20.06 -3.26 -13.24
CA SER A 80 19.24 -2.08 -13.04
C SER A 80 18.00 -2.51 -12.25
N PRO A 81 17.59 -1.77 -11.20
CA PRO A 81 16.42 -2.13 -10.43
C PRO A 81 15.20 -2.24 -11.36
N PRO A 82 14.25 -3.15 -11.07
CA PRO A 82 13.05 -3.29 -11.88
C PRO A 82 12.32 -1.94 -11.98
N PRO A 83 11.74 -1.61 -13.15
CA PRO A 83 11.01 -0.37 -13.31
C PRO A 83 9.88 -0.29 -12.29
N VAL A 84 9.77 0.85 -11.60
CA VAL A 84 8.74 1.04 -10.58
C VAL A 84 7.39 1.21 -11.24
N ALA A 85 6.42 0.39 -10.84
CA ALA A 85 5.07 0.43 -11.36
C ALA A 85 4.41 1.78 -11.04
N THR A 86 3.48 2.17 -11.90
CA THR A 86 2.59 3.32 -11.69
C THR A 86 1.17 2.88 -12.09
N GLY A 87 0.17 3.60 -11.58
CA GLY A 87 -1.22 3.35 -11.94
C GLY A 87 -2.20 3.60 -10.81
N THR A 88 -3.46 3.27 -11.08
CA THR A 88 -4.55 3.31 -10.10
C THR A 88 -4.47 2.14 -9.11
N VAL A 89 -5.29 2.19 -8.05
CA VAL A 89 -5.44 1.09 -7.08
C VAL A 89 -5.73 -0.24 -7.79
N GLU A 90 -6.65 -0.23 -8.76
CA GLU A 90 -7.05 -1.42 -9.51
C GLU A 90 -5.92 -1.95 -10.39
N GLN A 91 -5.15 -1.08 -11.04
CA GLN A 91 -4.03 -1.49 -11.89
C GLN A 91 -2.89 -2.10 -11.07
N LEU A 92 -2.58 -1.51 -9.91
CA LEU A 92 -1.55 -2.05 -9.01
C LEU A 92 -1.99 -3.37 -8.37
N ALA A 93 -3.25 -3.45 -7.89
CA ALA A 93 -3.80 -4.67 -7.33
C ALA A 93 -3.89 -5.81 -8.36
N ALA A 94 -4.26 -5.50 -9.62
CA ALA A 94 -4.33 -6.49 -10.69
C ALA A 94 -2.97 -7.11 -11.01
N ARG A 95 -1.87 -6.35 -10.94
CA ARG A 95 -0.50 -6.90 -11.08
C ARG A 95 -0.15 -7.86 -9.94
N LEU A 96 -0.74 -7.67 -8.76
CA LEU A 96 -0.63 -8.57 -7.61
C LEU A 96 -1.66 -9.71 -7.64
N GLY A 97 -2.40 -9.87 -8.74
CA GLY A 97 -3.40 -10.93 -8.89
C GLY A 97 -4.66 -10.73 -8.04
N CYS A 98 -4.96 -9.50 -7.63
CA CYS A 98 -6.13 -9.17 -6.80
C CYS A 98 -7.08 -8.19 -7.48
N GLN A 99 -8.39 -8.40 -7.28
CA GLN A 99 -9.41 -7.38 -7.49
C GLN A 99 -9.68 -6.65 -6.17
N PRO A 100 -9.35 -5.35 -6.05
CA PRO A 100 -9.46 -4.64 -4.77
C PRO A 100 -10.91 -4.25 -4.46
N GLN A 101 -11.28 -4.35 -3.20
CA GLN A 101 -12.48 -3.69 -2.66
C GLN A 101 -12.11 -2.28 -2.23
N ILE A 102 -12.62 -1.26 -2.92
CA ILE A 102 -12.36 0.14 -2.57
C ILE A 102 -13.04 0.46 -1.23
N ARG A 103 -12.24 0.93 -0.26
CA ARG A 103 -12.70 1.30 1.08
C ARG A 103 -12.67 2.80 1.30
N THR A 104 -11.79 3.51 0.59
CA THR A 104 -11.66 4.96 0.70
C THR A 104 -11.50 5.60 -0.67
N GLU A 105 -12.29 6.64 -0.90
CA GLU A 105 -12.20 7.59 -2.00
C GLU A 105 -12.23 8.98 -1.40
N ALA A 106 -11.07 9.61 -1.35
CA ALA A 106 -10.90 10.96 -0.81
C ALA A 106 -10.06 11.79 -1.78
N ALA A 107 -10.09 13.11 -1.59
CA ALA A 107 -9.29 14.04 -2.40
C ALA A 107 -7.78 13.85 -2.16
N GLU A 108 -7.40 13.25 -1.03
CA GLU A 108 -6.03 13.04 -0.60
C GLU A 108 -5.50 11.64 -0.93
N LEU A 109 -6.39 10.64 -1.05
CA LEU A 109 -6.03 9.25 -1.33
C LEU A 109 -7.21 8.41 -1.82
N ARG A 110 -6.88 7.36 -2.57
CA ARG A 110 -7.77 6.25 -2.87
C ARG A 110 -7.16 4.97 -2.32
N GLN A 111 -7.96 4.16 -1.63
CA GLN A 111 -7.49 2.95 -0.97
C GLN A 111 -8.39 1.75 -1.27
N GLY A 112 -7.76 0.65 -1.66
CA GLY A 112 -8.40 -0.65 -1.87
C GLY A 112 -7.79 -1.73 -1.00
N VAL A 113 -8.64 -2.62 -0.50
CA VAL A 113 -8.24 -3.78 0.29
C VAL A 113 -8.37 -5.03 -0.55
N CYS A 114 -7.34 -5.88 -0.48
CA CYS A 114 -7.21 -7.13 -1.19
C CYS A 114 -7.13 -8.28 -0.21
N ARG A 115 -7.99 -9.29 -0.41
CA ARG A 115 -7.95 -10.53 0.36
C ARG A 115 -7.43 -11.64 -0.52
N ALA A 116 -6.24 -12.13 -0.21
CA ALA A 116 -5.59 -13.22 -0.93
C ALA A 116 -5.29 -14.39 0.03
N ALA A 117 -4.95 -15.56 -0.54
CA ALA A 117 -4.51 -16.71 0.26
C ALA A 117 -3.25 -16.42 1.09
N THR A 118 -2.39 -15.50 0.61
CA THR A 118 -1.20 -15.03 1.32
C THR A 118 -1.52 -14.08 2.48
N GLY A 119 -2.76 -13.56 2.55
CA GLY A 119 -3.22 -12.62 3.57
C GLY A 119 -3.97 -11.44 2.98
N GLU A 120 -4.44 -10.57 3.88
CA GLU A 120 -5.01 -9.28 3.50
C GLU A 120 -3.89 -8.24 3.30
N PHE A 121 -3.96 -7.48 2.22
CA PHE A 121 -3.06 -6.37 1.92
C PHE A 121 -3.85 -5.17 1.41
N THR A 122 -3.28 -3.97 1.56
CA THR A 122 -3.94 -2.73 1.16
C THR A 122 -3.09 -2.00 0.13
N VAL A 123 -3.74 -1.54 -0.95
CA VAL A 123 -3.14 -0.69 -1.98
C VAL A 123 -3.70 0.71 -1.83
N THR A 124 -2.82 1.69 -1.66
CA THR A 124 -3.17 3.11 -1.52
C THR A 124 -2.47 3.94 -2.58
N THR A 125 -3.23 4.74 -3.34
CA THR A 125 -2.70 5.69 -4.32
C THR A 125 -3.03 7.12 -3.92
N PHE A 126 -2.17 8.05 -4.29
CA PHE A 126 -2.23 9.45 -3.88
C PHE A 126 -2.18 10.36 -5.10
N PRO A 127 -2.90 11.50 -5.10
CA PRO A 127 -2.80 12.46 -6.18
C PRO A 127 -1.52 13.30 -6.10
N GLN A 128 -0.90 13.41 -4.92
CA GLN A 128 0.32 14.20 -4.70
C GLN A 128 1.22 13.51 -3.67
N GLU A 129 2.53 13.67 -3.86
CA GLU A 129 3.54 12.96 -3.06
C GLU A 129 3.51 13.35 -1.58
N ARG A 130 3.20 14.62 -1.26
CA ARG A 130 3.04 15.07 0.14
C ARG A 130 1.96 14.27 0.89
N PHE A 131 0.87 13.89 0.22
CA PHE A 131 -0.20 13.12 0.87
C PHE A 131 0.27 11.70 1.18
N LYS A 132 1.04 11.08 0.28
CA LYS A 132 1.67 9.78 0.53
C LYS A 132 2.62 9.84 1.72
N LEU A 133 3.49 10.85 1.78
CA LEU A 133 4.47 10.99 2.85
C LEU A 133 3.79 11.20 4.21
N THR A 134 2.80 12.09 4.29
CA THR A 134 1.99 12.28 5.50
C THR A 134 1.24 11.01 5.89
N TRP A 135 0.67 10.30 4.92
CA TRP A 135 -0.01 9.04 5.18
C TRP A 135 0.96 7.95 5.66
N LEU A 136 2.16 7.85 5.09
CA LEU A 136 3.18 6.87 5.51
C LEU A 136 3.67 7.15 6.93
N ASP A 137 3.89 8.41 7.29
CA ASP A 137 4.27 8.80 8.65
C ASP A 137 3.21 8.36 9.68
N ALA A 138 1.93 8.58 9.35
CA ALA A 138 0.82 8.19 10.21
C ALA A 138 0.54 6.67 10.21
N ALA A 139 0.61 6.01 9.05
CA ALA A 139 0.22 4.61 8.87
C ALA A 139 1.34 3.65 9.27
N ALA A 140 2.58 3.92 8.85
CA ALA A 140 3.67 2.99 9.03
C ALA A 140 4.15 2.91 10.48
N GLY A 141 3.99 3.98 11.29
CA GLY A 141 4.29 3.93 12.73
C GLY A 141 3.50 2.87 13.50
N TRP A 142 2.34 2.42 12.99
CA TRP A 142 1.60 1.30 13.58
C TRP A 142 2.27 -0.07 13.37
N GLY A 143 3.28 -0.15 12.51
CA GLY A 143 4.01 -1.36 12.16
C GLY A 143 3.62 -1.92 10.79
N GLY A 144 4.09 -3.14 10.52
CA GLY A 144 3.90 -3.83 9.24
C GLY A 144 5.00 -3.52 8.22
N TRP A 145 4.86 -4.10 7.03
CA TRP A 145 5.80 -3.91 5.92
C TRP A 145 5.14 -3.15 4.78
N TYR A 146 5.89 -2.26 4.14
CA TYR A 146 5.37 -1.42 3.05
C TYR A 146 6.26 -1.51 1.83
N VAL A 147 5.65 -1.64 0.65
CA VAL A 147 6.29 -1.38 -0.63
C VAL A 147 5.83 -0.02 -1.12
N VAL A 148 6.76 0.88 -1.38
CA VAL A 148 6.47 2.28 -1.71
C VAL A 148 7.05 2.63 -3.06
N GLY A 149 6.21 3.20 -3.94
CA GLY A 149 6.62 3.80 -5.21
C GLY A 149 6.08 5.22 -5.35
N PRO A 150 6.32 5.89 -6.49
CA PRO A 150 5.83 7.24 -6.74
C PRO A 150 4.30 7.29 -6.61
N LEU A 151 3.78 8.17 -5.74
CA LEU A 151 2.33 8.34 -5.55
C LEU A 151 1.53 7.09 -5.10
N TRP A 152 2.18 6.03 -4.59
CA TRP A 152 1.46 4.87 -4.05
C TRP A 152 2.25 4.12 -2.97
N ALA A 153 1.52 3.39 -2.12
CA ALA A 153 2.08 2.48 -1.13
C ALA A 153 1.20 1.22 -1.03
N VAL A 154 1.84 0.07 -0.81
CA VAL A 154 1.17 -1.21 -0.55
C VAL A 154 1.62 -1.73 0.80
N SER A 155 0.68 -1.97 1.72
CA SER A 155 0.97 -2.58 3.03
C SER A 155 0.83 -4.10 2.96
N ALA A 156 1.71 -4.80 3.65
CA ALA A 156 1.74 -6.25 3.75
C ALA A 156 1.96 -6.70 5.20
N SER A 157 1.42 -7.87 5.53
CA SER A 157 1.48 -8.45 6.87
C SER A 157 2.86 -8.96 7.26
N THR A 158 3.68 -9.38 6.28
CA THR A 158 5.01 -9.94 6.52
C THR A 158 6.03 -9.40 5.53
N LYS A 159 7.32 -9.48 5.90
CA LYS A 159 8.44 -9.08 5.04
C LYS A 159 8.47 -9.87 3.74
N ALA A 160 8.22 -11.18 3.80
CA ALA A 160 8.26 -12.07 2.64
C ALA A 160 7.24 -11.62 1.58
N ILE A 161 6.00 -11.38 2.00
CA ILE A 161 4.94 -10.88 1.09
C ILE A 161 5.31 -9.51 0.52
N ALA A 162 5.86 -8.62 1.34
CA ALA A 162 6.30 -7.31 0.87
C ALA A 162 7.47 -7.39 -0.13
N ASP A 163 8.42 -8.30 0.06
CA ASP A 163 9.49 -8.56 -0.89
C ASP A 163 8.95 -9.08 -2.23
N ASP A 164 7.97 -9.99 -2.22
CA ASP A 164 7.30 -10.49 -3.43
C ASP A 164 6.57 -9.36 -4.18
N PHE A 165 5.88 -8.50 -3.43
CA PHE A 165 5.23 -7.30 -3.99
C PHE A 165 6.25 -6.34 -4.58
N ARG A 166 7.41 -6.14 -3.94
CA ARG A 166 8.50 -5.30 -4.46
C ARG A 166 9.11 -5.90 -5.72
N GLN A 167 9.26 -7.22 -5.82
CA GLN A 167 9.74 -7.86 -7.05
C GLN A 167 8.76 -7.64 -8.21
N THR A 168 7.46 -7.59 -7.91
CA THR A 168 6.40 -7.40 -8.91
C THR A 168 6.18 -5.93 -9.31
N LEU A 169 6.20 -5.02 -8.34
CA LEU A 169 5.87 -3.60 -8.51
C LEU A 169 7.09 -2.67 -8.53
N GLY A 170 8.27 -3.17 -8.17
CA GLY A 170 9.42 -2.34 -7.86
C GLY A 170 9.25 -1.55 -6.56
N GLY A 171 9.92 -0.40 -6.47
CA GLY A 171 9.85 0.50 -5.32
C GLY A 171 10.76 0.10 -4.16
N SER A 172 10.55 0.74 -3.02
CA SER A 172 11.35 0.58 -1.81
C SER A 172 10.58 -0.16 -0.72
N LEU A 173 11.28 -1.03 0.00
CA LEU A 173 10.73 -1.74 1.16
C LEU A 173 10.97 -0.93 2.43
N ILE A 174 9.93 -0.75 3.25
CA ILE A 174 9.99 -0.06 4.53
C ILE A 174 9.47 -0.98 5.64
N ASP A 175 10.22 -1.05 6.74
CA ASP A 175 9.77 -1.64 8.00
C ASP A 175 9.08 -0.54 8.83
N GLY A 176 7.75 -0.59 8.92
CA GLY A 176 6.96 0.38 9.68
C GLY A 176 7.32 0.39 11.17
N SER A 177 7.84 -0.72 11.71
CA SER A 177 8.26 -0.82 13.11
C SER A 177 9.46 0.07 13.44
N LYS A 178 10.15 0.60 12.42
CA LYS A 178 11.26 1.56 12.56
C LYS A 178 10.79 3.02 12.51
N ILE A 179 9.54 3.26 12.15
CA ILE A 179 8.96 4.61 12.11
C ILE A 179 8.37 4.91 13.50
N PRO A 180 8.79 6.01 14.16
CA PRO A 180 8.23 6.40 15.44
C PRO A 180 6.71 6.53 15.36
N LYS A 181 6.00 6.06 16.38
CA LYS A 181 4.54 6.25 16.43
C LYS A 181 4.23 7.74 16.58
N PRO A 182 3.21 8.25 15.87
CA PRO A 182 2.67 9.56 16.18
C PRO A 182 2.24 9.60 17.65
N VAL A 183 2.88 10.45 18.44
CA VAL A 183 2.45 10.71 19.83
C VAL A 183 1.24 11.62 19.74
N GLY A 184 0.07 11.13 20.18
CA GLY A 184 -1.13 11.94 20.24
C GLY A 184 -0.95 13.16 21.15
N PRO A 185 -1.72 14.24 20.98
CA PRO A 185 -1.65 15.36 21.89
C PRO A 185 -2.03 14.92 23.31
N GLY A 186 -1.07 14.94 24.25
CA GLY A 186 -1.33 14.75 25.69
C GLY A 186 -0.67 13.54 26.37
N GLN A 187 0.45 13.00 25.87
CA GLN A 187 1.31 12.07 26.62
C GLN A 187 2.67 12.66 26.92
#